data_AF-A0A1B6HLK4-F1
#
_entry.id   AF-A0A1B6HLK4-F1
#
_cell.length_a   1.000
_cell.length_b   1.000
_cell.length_c   1.000
_cell.angle_alpha   90.00
_cell.angle_beta   90.00
_cell.angle_gamma   90.00
#
_symmetry.space_group_name_H-M   'P 1'
#
loop_
_entity.id
_entity.type
_entity.pdbx_description
1 polymer ?
#
loop_
_entity_poly.entity_id
_entity_poly.type
_entity_poly.pdbx_seq_one_letter_code
_entity_poly.pdbx_strand_id
1 'polypeptide(L)'
;QPSKRFKKPETVSLLEHTRLRNIAISRRKIEMSVDKVISAVNALDLKQVSLENVELLQRMVPTDQEAKAYRQYQLEKKDLCLLTEEDRFLMQLTRVERLSNKLSIMSYMGNFLDNVHLITPQVHAIISASSSVKSSRKLRRLLEVVLAFGNYLNSSKRGPAYGFKLQSLDTLGDTKSSDKRSSLLHYIAETIREKLPDLRTFDTELLHVDKAAMVSLEIVVSDVAELEKGMEVVRKECKERANTTVLTDFLVNSEDKLKRLKADTRLAQENFKECLEFFGESPRTSDASTFFSIFVRFIRAFKAAEQENEQRRRLELAAAHALNNSNSEEVVKRNKLNQKRQQVTRRTARIVASRDVEEVLADQWAEINSMILARTNRVG
;
A
#
# COMPACT_ATOMS: atom_id res chain seq x y z
N GLN A 1 -44.69 64.69 -10.27
CA GLN A 1 -45.20 63.31 -10.45
C GLN A 1 -44.25 62.37 -9.73
N PRO A 2 -44.66 61.60 -8.70
CA PRO A 2 -43.81 60.57 -8.15
C PRO A 2 -43.96 59.28 -8.97
N SER A 3 -42.82 58.71 -9.36
CA SER A 3 -42.70 57.47 -10.14
C SER A 3 -43.50 56.33 -9.52
N LYS A 4 -44.42 55.74 -10.29
CA LYS A 4 -45.07 54.47 -9.95
C LYS A 4 -43.99 53.39 -9.82
N ARG A 5 -43.56 53.09 -8.59
CA ARG A 5 -42.88 51.82 -8.30
C ARG A 5 -43.88 50.71 -8.64
N PHE A 6 -43.64 50.00 -9.73
CA PHE A 6 -44.31 48.74 -10.02
C PHE A 6 -44.05 47.81 -8.83
N LYS A 7 -45.04 47.63 -7.94
CA LYS A 7 -45.02 46.56 -6.94
C LYS A 7 -45.00 45.25 -7.72
N LYS A 8 -43.91 44.49 -7.63
CA LYS A 8 -43.92 43.09 -8.09
C LYS A 8 -45.09 42.38 -7.39
N PRO A 9 -45.94 41.64 -8.12
CA PRO A 9 -47.00 40.87 -7.49
C PRO A 9 -46.39 39.96 -6.42
N GLU A 10 -47.03 39.90 -5.24
CA GLU A 10 -46.60 39.03 -4.16
C GLU A 10 -46.69 37.58 -4.62
N THR A 11 -45.53 36.94 -4.79
CA THR A 11 -45.46 35.54 -5.19
C THR A 11 -45.80 34.63 -4.01
N VAL A 12 -46.62 33.63 -4.24
CA VAL A 12 -47.07 32.63 -3.26
C VAL A 12 -46.22 31.36 -3.41
N SER A 13 -45.73 30.82 -2.30
CA SER A 13 -45.06 29.51 -2.26
C SER A 13 -45.98 28.47 -1.64
N LEU A 14 -46.03 27.27 -2.24
CA LEU A 14 -46.70 26.10 -1.64
C LEU A 14 -45.71 25.18 -0.90
N LEU A 15 -44.42 25.45 -1.05
CA LEU A 15 -43.36 24.72 -0.36
C LEU A 15 -43.03 25.33 0.99
N GLU A 16 -42.62 24.46 1.90
CA GLU A 16 -41.95 24.82 3.15
C GLU A 16 -40.70 25.67 2.90
N HIS A 17 -40.43 26.64 3.78
CA HIS A 17 -39.39 27.65 3.56
C HIS A 17 -38.00 27.05 3.33
N THR A 18 -37.63 26.02 4.10
CA THR A 18 -36.35 25.30 3.95
C THR A 18 -36.28 24.53 2.63
N ARG A 19 -37.38 23.88 2.23
CA ARG A 19 -37.48 23.14 0.98
C ARG A 19 -37.35 24.09 -0.21
N LEU A 20 -38.11 25.18 -0.21
CA LEU A 20 -38.03 26.24 -1.21
C LEU A 20 -36.61 26.76 -1.39
N ARG A 21 -35.90 27.06 -0.28
CA ARG A 21 -34.51 27.53 -0.32
C ARG A 21 -33.57 26.51 -0.96
N ASN A 22 -33.70 25.22 -0.60
CA ASN A 22 -32.86 24.16 -1.15
C ASN A 22 -33.10 23.92 -2.65
N ILE A 23 -34.36 24.02 -3.09
CA ILE A 23 -34.76 23.94 -4.50
C ILE A 23 -34.20 25.15 -5.27
N ALA A 24 -34.31 26.36 -4.74
CA ALA A 24 -33.75 27.57 -5.36
C ALA A 24 -32.23 27.46 -5.56
N ILE A 25 -31.50 26.96 -4.55
CA ILE A 25 -30.05 26.74 -4.63
C ILE A 25 -29.71 25.70 -5.71
N SER A 26 -30.42 24.57 -5.72
CA SER A 26 -30.15 23.47 -6.66
C SER A 26 -30.50 23.87 -8.10
N ARG A 27 -31.62 24.59 -8.28
CA ARG A 27 -32.07 25.10 -9.58
C ARG A 27 -31.08 26.08 -10.20
N ARG A 28 -30.48 26.96 -9.39
CA ARG A 28 -29.44 27.90 -9.87
C ARG A 28 -28.22 27.17 -10.44
N LYS A 29 -27.88 25.99 -9.92
CA LYS A 29 -26.74 25.19 -10.40
C LYS A 29 -27.01 24.48 -11.73
N ILE A 30 -28.27 24.15 -12.02
CA ILE A 30 -28.62 23.38 -13.23
C ILE A 30 -28.50 24.24 -14.50
N GLU A 31 -28.56 25.58 -14.40
CA GLU A 31 -28.36 26.56 -15.51
C GLU A 31 -29.06 26.20 -16.84
N MET A 32 -30.17 25.46 -16.78
CA MET A 32 -30.94 25.00 -17.93
C MET A 32 -32.40 25.43 -17.82
N SER A 33 -33.01 25.76 -18.96
CA SER A 33 -34.45 26.02 -19.04
C SER A 33 -35.25 24.75 -18.72
N VAL A 34 -36.39 24.90 -18.07
CA VAL A 34 -37.21 23.77 -17.60
C VAL A 34 -37.65 22.86 -18.75
N ASP A 35 -38.01 23.43 -19.91
CA ASP A 35 -38.42 22.65 -21.08
C ASP A 35 -37.30 21.75 -21.61
N LYS A 36 -36.05 22.24 -21.60
CA LYS A 36 -34.87 21.45 -21.96
C LYS A 36 -34.64 20.32 -20.97
N VAL A 37 -34.75 20.59 -19.66
CA VAL A 37 -34.62 19.56 -18.62
C VAL A 37 -35.65 18.46 -18.82
N ILE A 38 -36.92 18.82 -19.01
CA ILE A 38 -38.01 17.86 -19.21
C ILE A 38 -37.82 17.06 -20.50
N SER A 39 -37.46 17.73 -21.59
CA SER A 39 -37.19 17.08 -22.87
C SER A 39 -36.04 16.07 -22.77
N ALA A 40 -34.91 16.47 -22.15
CA ALA A 40 -33.74 15.62 -21.98
C ALA A 40 -34.02 14.43 -21.04
N VAL A 41 -34.75 14.62 -19.94
CA VAL A 41 -35.14 13.54 -19.02
C VAL A 41 -36.11 12.56 -19.70
N ASN A 42 -37.02 13.04 -20.55
CA ASN A 42 -37.89 12.17 -21.34
C ASN A 42 -37.11 11.37 -22.40
N ALA A 43 -36.09 11.99 -23.01
CA ALA A 43 -35.20 11.35 -23.98
C ALA A 43 -34.10 10.48 -23.36
N LEU A 44 -33.91 10.54 -22.03
CA LEU A 44 -32.79 9.92 -21.30
C LEU A 44 -31.42 10.38 -21.82
N ASP A 45 -31.32 11.64 -22.25
CA ASP A 45 -30.14 12.19 -22.91
C ASP A 45 -29.11 12.75 -21.91
N LEU A 46 -28.11 11.93 -21.59
CA LEU A 46 -26.98 12.28 -20.73
C LEU A 46 -26.01 13.30 -21.37
N LYS A 47 -26.13 13.62 -22.66
CA LYS A 47 -25.32 14.67 -23.29
C LYS A 47 -25.88 16.06 -23.00
N GLN A 48 -27.20 16.16 -22.84
CA GLN A 48 -27.88 17.42 -22.51
C GLN A 48 -27.92 17.68 -21.01
N VAL A 49 -28.15 16.62 -20.21
CA VAL A 49 -28.17 16.72 -18.74
C VAL A 49 -27.01 15.89 -18.20
N SER A 50 -25.99 16.58 -17.68
CA SER A 50 -24.85 15.94 -17.03
C SER A 50 -25.26 15.08 -15.84
N LEU A 51 -24.43 14.11 -15.47
CA LEU A 51 -24.67 13.25 -14.33
C LEU A 51 -24.85 14.03 -13.02
N GLU A 52 -24.04 15.08 -12.80
CA GLU A 52 -24.19 15.98 -11.65
C GLU A 52 -25.57 16.64 -11.61
N ASN A 53 -26.09 17.07 -12.77
CA ASN A 53 -27.43 17.63 -12.87
C ASN A 53 -28.51 16.56 -12.63
N VAL A 54 -28.32 15.32 -13.07
CA VAL A 54 -29.23 14.20 -12.76
C VAL A 54 -29.30 13.97 -11.25
N GLU A 55 -28.17 13.95 -10.55
CA GLU A 55 -28.13 13.78 -9.09
C GLU A 55 -28.80 14.95 -8.34
N LEU A 56 -28.60 16.18 -8.82
CA LEU A 56 -29.31 17.35 -8.30
C LEU A 56 -30.82 17.21 -8.51
N LEU A 57 -31.26 16.80 -9.71
CA LEU A 57 -32.67 16.57 -10.02
C LEU A 57 -33.29 15.47 -9.15
N GLN A 58 -32.55 14.40 -8.83
CA GLN A 58 -33.03 13.34 -7.93
C GLN A 58 -33.37 13.89 -6.53
N ARG A 59 -32.59 14.85 -6.01
CA ARG A 59 -32.88 15.51 -4.72
C ARG A 59 -34.07 16.48 -4.80
N MET A 60 -34.41 16.92 -6.00
CA MET A 60 -35.50 17.86 -6.28
C MET A 60 -36.82 17.17 -6.68
N VAL A 61 -36.86 15.83 -6.76
CA VAL A 61 -38.08 15.10 -7.10
C VAL A 61 -39.22 15.53 -6.16
N PRO A 62 -40.36 15.99 -6.70
CA PRO A 62 -41.50 16.37 -5.88
C PRO A 62 -42.04 15.19 -5.08
N THR A 63 -42.39 15.42 -3.81
CA THR A 63 -43.08 14.42 -2.99
C THR A 63 -44.54 14.29 -3.39
N ASP A 64 -45.19 13.18 -3.01
CA ASP A 64 -46.62 12.99 -3.27
C ASP A 64 -47.50 14.07 -2.64
N GLN A 65 -47.09 14.63 -1.50
CA GLN A 65 -47.78 15.73 -0.84
C GLN A 65 -47.66 17.03 -1.64
N GLU A 66 -46.44 17.38 -2.07
CA GLU A 66 -46.18 18.53 -2.93
C GLU A 66 -46.96 18.40 -4.26
N ALA A 67 -46.93 17.22 -4.88
CA ALA A 67 -47.66 16.95 -6.12
C ALA A 67 -49.18 17.10 -5.96
N LYS A 68 -49.75 16.66 -4.82
CA LYS A 68 -51.17 16.87 -4.50
C LYS A 68 -51.49 18.36 -4.31
N ALA A 69 -50.63 19.10 -3.60
CA ALA A 69 -50.80 20.54 -3.40
C ALA A 69 -50.82 21.30 -4.73
N TYR A 70 -49.91 20.97 -5.66
CA TYR A 70 -49.90 21.56 -7.00
C TYR A 70 -51.16 21.22 -7.81
N ARG A 71 -51.61 19.96 -7.76
CA ARG A 71 -52.85 19.54 -8.43
C ARG A 71 -54.08 20.25 -7.87
N GLN A 72 -54.16 20.41 -6.56
CA GLN A 72 -55.27 21.12 -5.92
C GLN A 72 -55.27 22.61 -6.29
N TYR A 73 -54.10 23.26 -6.31
CA TYR A 73 -53.97 24.65 -6.73
C TYR A 73 -54.44 24.87 -8.18
N GLN A 74 -54.12 23.92 -9.07
CA GLN A 74 -54.61 23.92 -10.46
C GLN A 74 -56.13 23.70 -10.54
N LEU A 75 -56.69 22.79 -9.73
CA LEU A 75 -58.11 22.47 -9.69
C LEU A 75 -58.95 23.65 -9.20
N GLU A 76 -58.42 24.41 -8.24
CA GLU A 76 -59.01 25.64 -7.71
C GLU A 76 -58.93 26.84 -8.69
N LYS A 77 -58.38 26.64 -9.91
CA LYS A 77 -58.20 27.66 -10.96
C LYS A 77 -57.46 28.91 -10.49
N LYS A 78 -56.55 28.75 -9.54
CA LYS A 78 -55.71 29.85 -9.05
C LYS A 78 -54.67 30.26 -10.12
N ASP A 79 -54.27 31.53 -10.10
CA ASP A 79 -53.32 32.06 -11.08
C ASP A 79 -51.91 31.49 -10.86
N LEU A 80 -51.45 30.67 -11.82
CA LEU A 80 -50.14 30.02 -11.80
C LEU A 80 -48.98 31.02 -11.92
N CYS A 81 -49.23 32.24 -12.42
CA CYS A 81 -48.23 33.30 -12.48
C CYS A 81 -47.86 33.82 -11.09
N LEU A 82 -48.73 33.64 -10.09
CA LEU A 82 -48.48 34.02 -8.71
C LEU A 82 -47.56 33.04 -7.97
N LEU A 83 -47.38 31.82 -8.46
CA LEU A 83 -46.45 30.87 -7.84
C LEU A 83 -45.00 31.35 -7.95
N THR A 84 -44.16 30.95 -7.00
CA THR A 84 -42.71 31.14 -7.14
C THR A 84 -42.17 30.41 -8.37
N GLU A 85 -40.99 30.81 -8.86
CA GLU A 85 -40.40 30.12 -10.00
C GLU A 85 -40.03 28.66 -9.66
N GLU A 86 -39.66 28.40 -8.42
CA GLU A 86 -39.36 27.08 -7.87
C GLU A 86 -40.60 26.19 -7.84
N ASP A 87 -41.74 26.72 -7.39
CA ASP A 87 -43.02 25.99 -7.43
C ASP A 87 -43.44 25.67 -8.86
N ARG A 88 -43.30 26.63 -9.78
CA ARG A 88 -43.59 26.38 -11.20
C ARG A 88 -42.69 25.29 -11.78
N PHE A 89 -41.41 25.29 -11.42
CA PHE A 89 -40.46 24.27 -11.83
C PHE A 89 -40.85 22.88 -11.32
N LEU A 90 -41.11 22.73 -10.01
CA LEU A 90 -41.52 21.45 -9.43
C LEU A 90 -42.87 20.98 -10.00
N MET A 91 -43.83 21.89 -10.17
CA MET A 91 -45.11 21.59 -10.79
C MET A 91 -44.92 21.02 -12.20
N GLN A 92 -44.03 21.59 -13.01
CA GLN A 92 -43.72 21.03 -14.33
C GLN A 92 -43.04 19.65 -14.25
N LEU A 93 -42.16 19.42 -13.27
CA LEU A 93 -41.57 18.10 -13.03
C LEU A 93 -42.62 17.04 -12.64
N THR A 94 -43.69 17.39 -11.92
CA THR A 94 -44.77 16.43 -11.59
C THR A 94 -45.52 15.90 -12.81
N ARG A 95 -45.43 16.60 -13.96
CA ARG A 95 -46.04 16.17 -15.23
C ARG A 95 -45.20 15.11 -15.94
N VAL A 96 -43.94 14.92 -15.54
CA VAL A 96 -43.08 13.90 -16.11
C VAL A 96 -43.44 12.54 -15.51
N GLU A 97 -43.97 11.65 -16.34
CA GLU A 97 -44.28 10.28 -15.91
C GLU A 97 -43.02 9.54 -15.46
N ARG A 98 -43.13 8.85 -14.34
CA ARG A 98 -42.07 8.01 -13.74
C ARG A 98 -40.72 8.74 -13.62
N LEU A 99 -40.76 10.03 -13.26
CA LEU A 99 -39.57 10.89 -13.12
C LEU A 99 -38.46 10.23 -12.28
N SER A 100 -38.79 9.71 -11.10
CA SER A 100 -37.83 9.07 -10.21
C SER A 100 -37.11 7.88 -10.88
N ASN A 101 -37.84 7.05 -11.62
CA ASN A 101 -37.28 5.92 -12.35
C ASN A 101 -36.38 6.38 -13.49
N LYS A 102 -36.81 7.38 -14.28
CA LYS A 102 -36.01 7.95 -15.38
C LYS A 102 -34.67 8.49 -14.87
N LEU A 103 -34.70 9.29 -13.80
CA LEU A 103 -33.50 9.86 -13.20
C LEU A 103 -32.58 8.77 -12.62
N SER A 104 -33.14 7.73 -11.99
CA SER A 104 -32.36 6.59 -11.49
C SER A 104 -31.69 5.81 -12.62
N ILE A 105 -32.38 5.60 -13.74
CA ILE A 105 -31.81 4.97 -14.94
C ILE A 105 -30.70 5.83 -15.55
N MET A 106 -30.92 7.14 -15.68
CA MET A 106 -29.90 8.06 -16.17
C MET A 106 -28.65 8.05 -15.27
N SER A 107 -28.84 8.09 -13.96
CA SER A 107 -27.75 8.02 -12.98
C SER A 107 -26.97 6.70 -13.10
N TYR A 108 -27.68 5.57 -13.21
CA TYR A 108 -27.07 4.26 -13.42
C TYR A 108 -26.27 4.20 -14.72
N MET A 109 -26.86 4.64 -15.84
CA MET A 109 -26.19 4.64 -17.15
C MET A 109 -24.94 5.51 -17.17
N GLY A 110 -24.99 6.67 -16.50
CA GLY A 110 -23.83 7.56 -16.38
C GLY A 110 -22.70 6.96 -15.56
N ASN A 111 -23.02 6.32 -14.43
CA ASN A 111 -22.03 5.74 -13.52
C ASN A 111 -21.53 4.35 -13.93
N PHE A 112 -22.21 3.65 -14.84
CA PHE A 112 -21.94 2.25 -15.15
C PHE A 112 -20.48 1.98 -15.55
N LEU A 113 -19.95 2.79 -16.48
CA LEU A 113 -18.59 2.58 -16.99
C LEU A 113 -17.53 2.86 -15.92
N ASP A 114 -17.73 3.89 -15.10
CA ASP A 114 -16.81 4.25 -14.03
C ASP A 114 -16.80 3.18 -12.93
N ASN A 115 -17.97 2.65 -12.58
CA ASN A 115 -18.08 1.52 -11.65
C ASN A 115 -17.38 0.28 -12.20
N VAL A 116 -17.57 -0.06 -13.49
CA VAL A 116 -16.86 -1.18 -14.12
C VAL A 116 -15.34 -0.95 -14.09
N HIS A 117 -14.87 0.26 -14.42
CA HIS A 117 -13.44 0.59 -14.38
C HIS A 117 -12.84 0.56 -12.96
N LEU A 118 -13.64 0.88 -11.94
CA LEU A 118 -13.20 0.84 -10.54
C LEU A 118 -13.15 -0.60 -10.00
N ILE A 119 -14.13 -1.44 -10.34
CA ILE A 119 -14.26 -2.80 -9.80
C ILE A 119 -13.34 -3.80 -10.51
N THR A 120 -13.22 -3.71 -11.83
CA THR A 120 -12.42 -4.65 -12.65
C THR A 120 -10.99 -4.87 -12.12
N PRO A 121 -10.17 -3.84 -11.84
CA PRO A 121 -8.80 -4.04 -11.36
C PRO A 121 -8.74 -4.70 -9.98
N GLN A 122 -9.75 -4.48 -9.13
CA GLN A 122 -9.84 -5.13 -7.82
C GLN A 122 -10.09 -6.64 -7.97
N VAL A 123 -11.02 -7.01 -8.84
CA VAL A 123 -11.30 -8.42 -9.18
C VAL A 123 -10.04 -9.11 -9.73
N HIS A 124 -9.37 -8.47 -10.69
CA HIS A 124 -8.15 -9.02 -11.30
C HIS A 124 -6.98 -9.12 -10.32
N ALA A 125 -6.86 -8.19 -9.36
CA ALA A 125 -5.87 -8.28 -8.30
C ALA A 125 -6.10 -9.52 -7.42
N ILE A 126 -7.35 -9.82 -7.03
CA ILE A 126 -7.68 -11.03 -6.26
C ILE A 126 -7.38 -12.30 -7.05
N ILE A 127 -7.76 -12.35 -8.34
CA ILE A 127 -7.47 -13.51 -9.21
C ILE A 127 -5.96 -13.73 -9.28
N SER A 128 -5.20 -12.69 -9.65
CA SER A 128 -3.75 -12.77 -9.81
C SER A 128 -3.05 -13.12 -8.51
N ALA A 129 -3.43 -12.52 -7.39
CA ALA A 129 -2.84 -12.81 -6.08
C ALA A 129 -3.15 -14.23 -5.63
N SER A 130 -4.42 -14.67 -5.72
CA SER A 130 -4.82 -16.02 -5.31
C SER A 130 -4.08 -17.09 -6.12
N SER A 131 -4.05 -16.96 -7.45
CA SER A 131 -3.37 -17.94 -8.31
C SER A 131 -1.86 -17.94 -8.11
N SER A 132 -1.23 -16.77 -7.97
CA SER A 132 0.23 -16.66 -7.83
C SER A 132 0.72 -17.16 -6.47
N VAL A 133 0.04 -16.82 -5.38
CA VAL A 133 0.35 -17.33 -4.02
C VAL A 133 0.19 -18.85 -3.97
N LYS A 134 -0.91 -19.40 -4.51
CA LYS A 134 -1.17 -20.85 -4.52
C LYS A 134 -0.16 -21.64 -5.37
N SER A 135 0.27 -21.08 -6.49
CA SER A 135 1.16 -21.77 -7.45
C SER A 135 2.66 -21.54 -7.22
N SER A 136 3.04 -20.58 -6.37
CA SER A 136 4.44 -20.25 -6.09
C SER A 136 5.18 -21.44 -5.46
N ARG A 137 6.17 -21.95 -6.19
CA ARG A 137 7.03 -23.04 -5.73
C ARG A 137 8.02 -22.52 -4.69
N LYS A 138 8.52 -21.29 -4.86
CA LYS A 138 9.45 -20.69 -3.92
C LYS A 138 8.79 -20.42 -2.57
N LEU A 139 7.55 -19.91 -2.56
CA LEU A 139 6.79 -19.72 -1.33
C LEU A 139 6.58 -21.05 -0.60
N ARG A 140 6.18 -22.12 -1.32
CA ARG A 140 6.02 -23.44 -0.71
C ARG A 140 7.31 -23.93 -0.03
N ARG A 141 8.44 -23.89 -0.73
CA ARG A 141 9.74 -24.29 -0.16
C ARG A 141 10.16 -23.41 1.01
N LEU A 142 9.86 -22.12 0.96
CA LEU A 142 10.10 -21.20 2.07
C LEU A 142 9.30 -21.59 3.32
N LEU A 143 8.02 -21.93 3.16
CA LEU A 143 7.17 -22.39 4.26
C LEU A 143 7.64 -23.74 4.83
N GLU A 144 8.17 -24.64 4.00
CA GLU A 144 8.81 -25.88 4.47
C GLU A 144 10.05 -25.61 5.33
N VAL A 145 10.88 -24.63 4.96
CA VAL A 145 12.03 -24.20 5.78
C VAL A 145 11.55 -23.65 7.12
N VAL A 146 10.52 -22.80 7.11
CA VAL A 146 9.90 -22.26 8.34
C VAL A 146 9.37 -23.40 9.22
N LEU A 147 8.68 -24.38 8.63
CA LEU A 147 8.15 -25.54 9.35
C LEU A 147 9.29 -26.37 9.98
N ALA A 148 10.37 -26.61 9.25
CA ALA A 148 11.53 -27.36 9.75
C ALA A 148 12.17 -26.68 10.97
N PHE A 149 12.38 -25.36 10.91
CA PHE A 149 12.90 -24.60 12.04
C PHE A 149 11.92 -24.56 13.22
N GLY A 150 10.63 -24.35 12.94
CA GLY A 150 9.58 -24.38 13.96
C GLY A 150 9.52 -25.72 14.69
N ASN A 151 9.60 -26.84 13.96
CA ASN A 151 9.63 -28.19 14.53
C ASN A 151 10.89 -28.44 15.34
N TYR A 152 12.06 -28.03 14.84
CA TYR A 152 13.31 -28.17 15.59
C TYR A 152 13.22 -27.46 16.95
N LEU A 153 12.79 -26.19 16.97
CA LEU A 153 12.65 -25.41 18.20
C LEU A 153 11.58 -25.95 19.17
N ASN A 154 10.47 -26.50 18.66
CA ASN A 154 9.34 -26.97 19.47
C ASN A 154 9.35 -28.47 19.79
N SER A 155 10.31 -29.22 19.23
CA SER A 155 10.46 -30.68 19.38
C SER A 155 10.43 -31.15 20.84
N SER A 156 10.97 -30.36 21.76
CA SER A 156 11.04 -30.68 23.19
C SER A 156 9.72 -30.52 23.97
N LYS A 157 8.71 -29.84 23.42
CA LYS A 157 7.48 -29.49 24.17
C LYS A 157 6.17 -29.95 23.53
N ARG A 158 6.10 -30.01 22.21
CA ARG A 158 4.81 -30.18 21.49
C ARG A 158 4.81 -31.28 20.43
N GLY A 159 5.92 -32.01 20.28
CA GLY A 159 6.07 -33.03 19.23
C GLY A 159 6.16 -32.43 17.81
N PRO A 160 6.22 -33.28 16.77
CA PRO A 160 6.33 -32.83 15.37
C PRO A 160 4.99 -32.32 14.83
N ALA A 161 4.99 -31.14 14.20
CA ALA A 161 3.86 -30.60 13.46
C ALA A 161 4.03 -30.81 11.95
N TYR A 162 2.92 -31.03 11.24
CA TYR A 162 2.91 -31.19 9.77
C TYR A 162 2.56 -29.90 9.02
N GLY A 163 2.23 -28.84 9.75
CA GLY A 163 1.87 -27.53 9.20
C GLY A 163 1.64 -26.53 10.31
N PHE A 164 1.45 -25.26 9.95
CA PHE A 164 1.16 -24.17 10.87
C PHE A 164 0.15 -23.20 10.24
N LYS A 165 -0.53 -22.43 11.08
CA LYS A 165 -1.45 -21.38 10.64
C LYS A 165 -0.68 -20.18 10.11
N LEU A 166 -1.17 -19.53 9.04
CA LEU A 166 -0.42 -18.46 8.37
C LEU A 166 -0.07 -17.30 9.32
N GLN A 167 -0.92 -17.01 10.29
CA GLN A 167 -0.66 -16.01 11.32
C GLN A 167 0.67 -16.23 12.07
N SER A 168 1.16 -17.47 12.17
CA SER A 168 2.44 -17.77 12.81
C SER A 168 3.64 -17.08 12.15
N LEU A 169 3.54 -16.70 10.87
CA LEU A 169 4.59 -15.95 10.17
C LEU A 169 4.91 -14.61 10.86
N ASP A 170 3.92 -13.97 11.49
CA ASP A 170 4.12 -12.72 12.23
C ASP A 170 5.06 -12.92 13.44
N THR A 171 5.04 -14.10 14.05
CA THR A 171 5.80 -14.37 15.29
C THR A 171 7.27 -14.69 15.06
N LEU A 172 7.69 -14.89 13.80
CA LEU A 172 9.08 -15.20 13.44
C LEU A 172 10.03 -14.03 13.76
N GLY A 173 9.54 -12.80 13.68
CA GLY A 173 10.28 -11.59 14.06
C GLY A 173 10.49 -11.47 15.57
N ASP A 174 9.55 -11.97 16.36
CA ASP A 174 9.50 -11.83 17.82
C ASP A 174 10.34 -12.88 18.56
N THR A 175 10.56 -14.04 17.93
CA THR A 175 11.38 -15.10 18.49
C THR A 175 12.85 -14.71 18.41
N LYS A 176 13.40 -14.11 19.47
CA LYS A 176 14.79 -13.63 19.53
C LYS A 176 15.80 -14.71 19.94
N SER A 177 17.05 -14.55 19.50
CA SER A 177 18.20 -15.29 20.00
C SER A 177 18.50 -14.96 21.47
N SER A 178 19.27 -15.81 22.16
CA SER A 178 19.63 -15.63 23.58
C SER A 178 20.37 -14.31 23.85
N ASP A 179 21.15 -13.84 22.88
CA ASP A 179 21.86 -12.55 22.94
C ASP A 179 20.99 -11.35 22.53
N LYS A 180 19.72 -11.58 22.14
CA LYS A 180 18.75 -10.59 21.64
C LYS A 180 19.20 -9.78 20.43
N ARG A 181 20.28 -10.18 19.74
CA ARG A 181 20.83 -9.47 18.58
C ARG A 181 20.17 -9.82 17.26
N SER A 182 19.51 -10.98 17.20
CA SER A 182 18.86 -11.50 15.99
C SER A 182 17.53 -12.17 16.34
N SER A 183 16.69 -12.39 15.34
CA SER A 183 15.46 -13.18 15.48
C SER A 183 15.52 -14.45 14.65
N LEU A 184 14.56 -15.35 14.85
CA LEU A 184 14.39 -16.53 14.02
C LEU A 184 14.26 -16.16 12.54
N LEU A 185 13.54 -15.07 12.23
CA LEU A 185 13.43 -14.56 10.86
C LEU A 185 14.81 -14.17 10.28
N HIS A 186 15.69 -13.53 11.06
CA HIS A 186 17.05 -13.24 10.63
C HIS A 186 17.84 -14.51 10.34
N TYR A 187 17.70 -15.52 11.18
CA TYR A 187 18.40 -16.79 11.00
C TYR A 187 17.89 -17.54 9.74
N ILE A 188 16.59 -17.53 9.50
CA ILE A 188 15.97 -18.10 8.31
C ILE A 188 16.45 -17.35 7.06
N ALA A 189 16.43 -16.01 7.06
CA ALA A 189 16.90 -15.18 5.96
C ALA A 189 18.38 -15.45 5.64
N GLU A 190 19.23 -15.57 6.67
CA GLU A 190 20.65 -15.91 6.51
C GLU A 190 20.84 -17.31 5.92
N THR A 191 20.10 -18.30 6.44
CA THR A 191 20.16 -19.68 5.96
C THR A 191 19.74 -19.77 4.50
N ILE A 192 18.69 -19.05 4.10
CA ILE A 192 18.24 -18.97 2.71
C ILE A 192 19.32 -18.35 1.84
N ARG A 193 19.95 -17.26 2.30
CA ARG A 193 21.03 -16.60 1.56
C ARG A 193 22.22 -17.54 1.29
N GLU A 194 22.58 -18.38 2.26
CA GLU A 194 23.73 -19.29 2.16
C GLU A 194 23.44 -20.59 1.43
N LYS A 195 22.29 -21.22 1.72
CA LYS A 195 21.99 -22.59 1.29
C LYS A 195 20.94 -22.68 0.19
N LEU A 196 20.05 -21.69 0.08
CA LEU A 196 18.89 -21.70 -0.82
C LEU A 196 18.72 -20.34 -1.53
N PRO A 197 19.73 -19.82 -2.25
CA PRO A 197 19.72 -18.47 -2.77
C PRO A 197 18.60 -18.20 -3.79
N ASP A 198 18.07 -19.26 -4.41
CA ASP A 198 16.91 -19.23 -5.29
C ASP A 198 15.63 -18.73 -4.61
N LEU A 199 15.50 -18.95 -3.29
CA LEU A 199 14.32 -18.55 -2.51
C LEU A 199 14.36 -17.08 -2.08
N ARG A 200 15.48 -16.35 -2.22
CA ARG A 200 15.57 -14.93 -1.85
C ARG A 200 14.62 -14.02 -2.63
N THR A 201 14.24 -14.47 -3.82
CA THR A 201 13.31 -13.79 -4.73
C THR A 201 11.98 -14.53 -4.79
N PHE A 202 11.52 -15.11 -3.68
CA PHE A 202 10.19 -15.72 -3.61
C PHE A 202 9.07 -14.69 -3.82
N ASP A 203 9.29 -13.45 -3.37
CA ASP A 203 8.34 -12.35 -3.45
C ASP A 203 8.00 -11.96 -4.89
N THR A 204 8.90 -12.22 -5.85
CA THR A 204 8.65 -11.93 -7.27
C THR A 204 7.62 -12.87 -7.90
N GLU A 205 7.37 -14.04 -7.30
CA GLU A 205 6.30 -14.96 -7.74
C GLU A 205 4.94 -14.57 -7.17
N LEU A 206 4.87 -13.62 -6.24
CA LEU A 206 3.64 -13.22 -5.53
C LEU A 206 3.08 -11.93 -6.16
N LEU A 207 2.29 -12.11 -7.20
CA LEU A 207 1.79 -11.00 -8.04
C LEU A 207 0.60 -10.31 -7.38
N HIS A 208 0.63 -8.97 -7.32
CA HIS A 208 -0.49 -8.12 -6.89
C HIS A 208 -1.01 -8.39 -5.45
N VAL A 209 -0.21 -9.04 -4.61
CA VAL A 209 -0.59 -9.34 -3.21
C VAL A 209 -0.79 -8.08 -2.37
N ASP A 210 -0.02 -7.02 -2.65
CA ASP A 210 -0.18 -5.69 -2.06
C ASP A 210 -1.53 -5.04 -2.41
N LYS A 211 -1.93 -5.11 -3.68
CA LYS A 211 -3.23 -4.60 -4.14
C LYS A 211 -4.38 -5.43 -3.59
N ALA A 212 -4.25 -6.76 -3.63
CA ALA A 212 -5.25 -7.68 -3.10
C ALA A 212 -5.48 -7.50 -1.59
N ALA A 213 -4.44 -7.13 -0.84
CA ALA A 213 -4.54 -6.82 0.58
C ALA A 213 -5.38 -5.56 0.88
N MET A 214 -5.63 -4.70 -0.10
CA MET A 214 -6.48 -3.51 0.03
C MET A 214 -7.93 -3.73 -0.42
N VAL A 215 -8.26 -4.90 -0.97
CA VAL A 215 -9.56 -5.18 -1.57
C VAL A 215 -10.44 -5.96 -0.61
N SER A 216 -11.67 -5.50 -0.40
CA SER A 216 -12.73 -6.30 0.22
C SER A 216 -13.52 -7.01 -0.87
N LEU A 217 -13.32 -8.33 -0.98
CA LEU A 217 -14.03 -9.16 -1.95
C LEU A 217 -15.55 -9.16 -1.71
N GLU A 218 -16.00 -9.02 -0.46
CA GLU A 218 -17.42 -8.95 -0.13
C GLU A 218 -18.07 -7.68 -0.71
N ILE A 219 -17.42 -6.53 -0.55
CA ILE A 219 -17.88 -5.25 -1.12
C ILE A 219 -17.92 -5.35 -2.65
N VAL A 220 -16.86 -5.88 -3.27
CA VAL A 220 -16.80 -6.09 -4.72
C VAL A 220 -17.96 -6.96 -5.23
N VAL A 221 -18.29 -8.04 -4.52
CA VAL A 221 -19.42 -8.92 -4.88
C VAL A 221 -20.75 -8.18 -4.74
N SER A 222 -20.92 -7.38 -3.69
CA SER A 222 -22.10 -6.53 -3.48
C SER A 222 -22.26 -5.51 -4.60
N ASP A 223 -21.20 -4.80 -4.96
CA ASP A 223 -21.22 -3.76 -6.01
C ASP A 223 -21.58 -4.37 -7.38
N VAL A 224 -21.05 -5.55 -7.71
CA VAL A 224 -21.40 -6.26 -8.95
C VAL A 224 -22.87 -6.71 -8.94
N ALA A 225 -23.40 -7.14 -7.79
CA ALA A 225 -24.81 -7.48 -7.66
C ALA A 225 -25.72 -6.25 -7.81
N GLU A 226 -25.31 -5.09 -7.30
CA GLU A 226 -26.02 -3.83 -7.51
C GLU A 226 -25.99 -3.40 -8.98
N LEU A 227 -24.84 -3.53 -9.65
CA LEU A 227 -24.73 -3.29 -11.09
C LEU A 227 -25.67 -4.20 -11.89
N GLU A 228 -25.79 -5.48 -11.52
CA GLU A 228 -26.71 -6.41 -12.15
C GLU A 228 -28.18 -6.02 -11.94
N LYS A 229 -28.55 -5.65 -10.71
CA LYS A 229 -29.90 -5.17 -10.40
C LYS A 229 -30.24 -3.91 -11.19
N GLY A 230 -29.31 -2.96 -11.29
CA GLY A 230 -29.48 -1.75 -12.10
C GLY A 230 -29.69 -2.08 -13.59
N MET A 231 -28.94 -3.05 -14.13
CA MET A 231 -29.09 -3.49 -15.52
C MET A 231 -30.47 -4.09 -15.79
N GLU A 232 -31.02 -4.86 -14.84
CA GLU A 232 -32.38 -5.41 -14.96
C GLU A 232 -33.45 -4.31 -14.98
N VAL A 233 -33.27 -3.23 -14.20
CA VAL A 233 -34.17 -2.07 -14.24
C VAL A 233 -34.13 -1.39 -15.61
N VAL A 234 -32.95 -1.20 -16.18
CA VAL A 234 -32.79 -0.64 -17.54
C VAL A 234 -33.46 -1.54 -18.59
N ARG A 235 -33.25 -2.86 -18.49
CA ARG A 235 -33.85 -3.86 -19.38
C ARG A 235 -35.38 -3.82 -19.31
N LYS A 236 -35.95 -3.73 -18.10
CA LYS A 236 -37.39 -3.63 -17.90
C LYS A 236 -37.96 -2.34 -18.51
N GLU A 237 -37.31 -1.20 -18.28
CA GLU A 237 -37.76 0.08 -18.85
C GLU A 237 -37.70 0.08 -20.38
N CYS A 238 -36.67 -0.53 -20.97
CA CYS A 238 -36.53 -0.66 -22.42
C CYS A 238 -37.64 -1.51 -23.04
N LYS A 239 -38.11 -2.56 -22.33
CA LYS A 239 -39.24 -3.38 -22.78
C LYS A 239 -40.58 -2.66 -22.68
N GLU A 240 -40.77 -1.85 -21.63
CA GLU A 240 -41.99 -1.08 -21.40
C GLU A 240 -42.12 0.12 -22.37
N ARG A 241 -41.00 0.59 -22.95
CA ARG A 241 -40.96 1.70 -23.90
C ARG A 241 -40.54 1.22 -25.29
N ALA A 242 -41.53 0.95 -26.14
CA ALA A 242 -41.31 0.82 -27.57
C ALA A 242 -40.67 2.12 -28.10
N ASN A 243 -39.43 2.06 -28.60
CA ASN A 243 -38.62 3.15 -29.17
C ASN A 243 -37.79 4.00 -28.18
N THR A 244 -36.84 3.37 -27.48
CA THR A 244 -35.72 4.09 -26.84
C THR A 244 -34.38 3.60 -27.39
N THR A 245 -33.92 4.21 -28.49
CA THR A 245 -32.61 3.92 -29.10
C THR A 245 -31.47 4.05 -28.09
N VAL A 246 -31.52 5.08 -27.24
CA VAL A 246 -30.52 5.32 -26.17
C VAL A 246 -30.40 4.14 -25.20
N LEU A 247 -31.52 3.56 -24.77
CA LEU A 247 -31.51 2.39 -23.86
C LEU A 247 -31.00 1.15 -24.58
N THR A 248 -31.41 0.96 -25.83
CA THR A 248 -30.98 -0.18 -26.64
C THR A 248 -29.47 -0.13 -26.90
N ASP A 249 -28.95 1.02 -27.32
CA ASP A 249 -27.52 1.26 -27.55
C ASP A 249 -26.71 1.04 -26.26
N PHE A 250 -27.22 1.53 -25.12
CA PHE A 250 -26.56 1.30 -23.84
C PHE A 250 -26.52 -0.20 -23.48
N LEU A 251 -27.63 -0.92 -23.61
CA LEU A 251 -27.70 -2.35 -23.30
C LEU A 251 -26.71 -3.14 -24.16
N VAL A 252 -26.69 -2.91 -25.48
CA VAL A 252 -25.76 -3.57 -26.41
C VAL A 252 -24.29 -3.34 -26.02
N ASN A 253 -23.93 -2.13 -25.57
CA ASN A 253 -22.55 -1.78 -25.21
C ASN A 253 -22.12 -2.22 -23.80
N SER A 254 -23.08 -2.43 -22.89
CA SER A 254 -22.83 -2.62 -21.46
C SER A 254 -23.08 -4.04 -20.96
N GLU A 255 -23.98 -4.79 -21.61
CA GLU A 255 -24.38 -6.13 -21.17
C GLU A 255 -23.21 -7.12 -21.20
N ASP A 256 -22.42 -7.11 -22.27
CA ASP A 256 -21.22 -7.95 -22.37
C ASP A 256 -20.16 -7.58 -21.32
N LYS A 257 -20.01 -6.29 -21.00
CA LYS A 257 -19.07 -5.83 -19.97
C LYS A 257 -19.48 -6.32 -18.59
N LEU A 258 -20.76 -6.19 -18.25
CA LEU A 258 -21.31 -6.70 -17.00
C LEU A 258 -21.20 -8.23 -16.91
N LYS A 259 -21.50 -8.93 -18.00
CA LYS A 259 -21.39 -10.39 -18.06
C LYS A 259 -19.95 -10.86 -17.81
N ARG A 260 -18.95 -10.21 -18.43
CA ARG A 260 -17.53 -10.47 -18.18
C ARG A 260 -17.15 -10.17 -16.74
N LEU A 261 -17.51 -9.00 -16.22
CA LEU A 261 -17.22 -8.62 -14.83
C LEU A 261 -17.79 -9.65 -13.85
N LYS A 262 -19.04 -10.08 -14.04
CA LYS A 262 -19.67 -11.11 -13.22
C LYS A 262 -18.96 -12.47 -13.30
N ALA A 263 -18.49 -12.87 -14.48
CA ALA A 263 -17.72 -14.09 -14.64
C ALA A 263 -16.36 -13.99 -13.92
N ASP A 264 -15.65 -12.87 -14.08
CA ASP A 264 -14.38 -12.61 -13.40
C ASP A 264 -14.56 -12.56 -11.87
N THR A 265 -15.63 -11.94 -11.36
CA THR A 265 -15.93 -11.91 -9.91
C THR A 265 -16.15 -13.32 -9.36
N ARG A 266 -16.87 -14.19 -10.09
CA ARG A 266 -17.04 -15.59 -9.68
C ARG A 266 -15.71 -16.34 -9.66
N LEU A 267 -14.89 -16.16 -10.70
CA LEU A 267 -13.55 -16.74 -10.76
C LEU A 267 -12.67 -16.24 -9.60
N ALA A 268 -12.77 -14.96 -9.23
CA ALA A 268 -12.07 -14.40 -8.07
C ALA A 268 -12.51 -15.07 -6.76
N GLN A 269 -13.83 -15.27 -6.56
CA GLN A 269 -14.37 -15.97 -5.39
C GLN A 269 -13.89 -17.43 -5.32
N GLU A 270 -13.91 -18.16 -6.44
CA GLU A 270 -13.47 -19.55 -6.52
C GLU A 270 -11.97 -19.67 -6.25
N ASN A 271 -11.14 -18.89 -6.95
CA ASN A 271 -9.69 -18.90 -6.76
C ASN A 271 -9.29 -18.51 -5.33
N PHE A 272 -9.95 -17.50 -4.75
CA PHE A 272 -9.67 -17.09 -3.38
C PHE A 272 -10.05 -18.18 -2.38
N LYS A 273 -11.23 -18.80 -2.54
CA LYS A 273 -11.67 -19.92 -1.71
C LYS A 273 -10.68 -21.08 -1.77
N GLU A 274 -10.26 -21.49 -2.97
CA GLU A 274 -9.28 -22.56 -3.13
C GLU A 274 -7.91 -22.20 -2.53
N CYS A 275 -7.52 -20.92 -2.59
CA CYS A 275 -6.30 -20.43 -1.96
C CYS A 275 -6.38 -20.55 -0.43
N LEU A 276 -7.51 -20.12 0.17
CA LEU A 276 -7.74 -20.28 1.61
C LEU A 276 -7.67 -21.76 2.04
N GLU A 277 -8.38 -22.64 1.32
CA GLU A 277 -8.38 -24.07 1.60
C GLU A 277 -6.97 -24.67 1.49
N PHE A 278 -6.19 -24.23 0.49
CA PHE A 278 -4.81 -24.67 0.30
C PHE A 278 -3.89 -24.30 1.47
N PHE A 279 -4.09 -23.13 2.08
CA PHE A 279 -3.35 -22.70 3.28
C PHE A 279 -4.03 -23.10 4.61
N GLY A 280 -5.13 -23.85 4.54
CA GLY A 280 -5.86 -24.33 5.71
C GLY A 280 -6.63 -23.24 6.46
N GLU A 281 -6.96 -22.12 5.82
CA GLU A 281 -7.78 -21.05 6.38
C GLU A 281 -9.26 -21.16 5.96
N SER A 282 -10.15 -20.57 6.74
CA SER A 282 -11.60 -20.66 6.52
C SER A 282 -12.15 -19.42 5.82
N PRO A 283 -12.96 -19.56 4.75
CA PRO A 283 -13.66 -18.45 4.10
C PRO A 283 -14.62 -17.69 5.03
N ARG A 284 -15.02 -18.27 6.17
CA ARG A 284 -15.90 -17.61 7.14
C ARG A 284 -15.18 -16.63 8.06
N THR A 285 -13.87 -16.76 8.20
CA THR A 285 -13.07 -16.00 9.18
C THR A 285 -11.99 -15.15 8.53
N SER A 286 -11.85 -15.23 7.21
CA SER A 286 -10.74 -14.61 6.48
C SER A 286 -11.28 -13.88 5.25
N ASP A 287 -11.31 -12.56 5.32
CA ASP A 287 -11.47 -11.70 4.16
C ASP A 287 -10.17 -11.66 3.34
N ALA A 288 -10.28 -11.21 2.08
CA ALA A 288 -9.12 -11.10 1.20
C ALA A 288 -8.06 -10.15 1.76
N SER A 289 -8.48 -9.00 2.28
CA SER A 289 -7.60 -8.00 2.87
C SER A 289 -6.75 -8.56 4.02
N THR A 290 -7.35 -9.25 4.99
CA THR A 290 -6.61 -9.84 6.12
C THR A 290 -5.70 -10.97 5.66
N PHE A 291 -6.19 -11.84 4.79
CA PHE A 291 -5.41 -12.97 4.28
C PHE A 291 -4.15 -12.51 3.53
N PHE A 292 -4.29 -11.64 2.53
CA PHE A 292 -3.15 -11.16 1.74
C PHE A 292 -2.21 -10.26 2.56
N SER A 293 -2.74 -9.53 3.55
CA SER A 293 -1.93 -8.70 4.46
C SER A 293 -0.91 -9.51 5.26
N ILE A 294 -1.14 -10.80 5.52
CA ILE A 294 -0.14 -11.66 6.17
C ILE A 294 1.11 -11.77 5.28
N PHE A 295 0.93 -12.05 3.99
CA PHE A 295 2.04 -12.15 3.05
C PHE A 295 2.75 -10.80 2.86
N VAL A 296 2.02 -9.70 2.75
CA VAL A 296 2.61 -8.35 2.64
C VAL A 296 3.51 -8.05 3.85
N ARG A 297 3.02 -8.30 5.07
CA ARG A 297 3.79 -8.10 6.30
C ARG A 297 4.99 -9.02 6.37
N PHE A 298 4.82 -10.29 6.02
CA PHE A 298 5.91 -11.26 6.01
C PHE A 298 7.01 -10.92 4.99
N ILE A 299 6.66 -10.55 3.75
CA ILE A 299 7.64 -10.12 2.74
C ILE A 299 8.43 -8.90 3.23
N ARG A 300 7.73 -7.91 3.79
CA ARG A 300 8.38 -6.71 4.35
C ARG A 300 9.34 -7.07 5.49
N ALA A 301 8.90 -7.90 6.43
CA ALA A 301 9.72 -8.34 7.55
C ALA A 301 10.93 -9.16 7.08
N PHE A 302 10.76 -10.01 6.09
CA PHE A 302 11.84 -10.82 5.51
C PHE A 302 12.90 -9.95 4.84
N LYS A 303 12.50 -8.98 4.00
CA LYS A 303 13.44 -8.05 3.36
C LYS A 303 14.16 -7.17 4.36
N ALA A 304 13.48 -6.71 5.42
CA ALA A 304 14.11 -5.98 6.51
C ALA A 304 15.18 -6.83 7.22
N ALA A 305 14.85 -8.09 7.54
CA ALA A 305 15.81 -9.02 8.15
C ALA A 305 17.02 -9.31 7.26
N GLU A 306 16.84 -9.45 5.94
CA GLU A 306 17.95 -9.57 4.98
C GLU A 306 18.86 -8.32 5.00
N GLN A 307 18.27 -7.12 5.00
CA GLN A 307 19.03 -5.86 5.04
C GLN A 307 19.81 -5.70 6.35
N GLU A 308 19.18 -6.00 7.49
CA GLU A 308 19.81 -5.96 8.80
C GLU A 308 20.97 -6.96 8.91
N ASN A 309 20.82 -8.17 8.36
CA ASN A 309 21.90 -9.17 8.30
C ASN A 309 23.08 -8.70 7.45
N GLU A 310 22.81 -8.13 6.28
CA GLU A 310 23.85 -7.60 5.39
C GLU A 310 24.59 -6.43 6.05
N GLN A 311 23.86 -5.52 6.71
CA GLN A 311 24.46 -4.43 7.47
C GLN A 311 25.33 -4.94 8.62
N ARG A 312 24.86 -5.92 9.40
CA ARG A 312 25.62 -6.53 10.49
C ARG A 312 26.93 -7.14 9.98
N ARG A 313 26.88 -7.90 8.88
CA ARG A 313 28.05 -8.49 8.22
C ARG A 313 29.06 -7.44 7.77
N ARG A 314 28.60 -6.35 7.17
CA ARG A 314 29.49 -5.24 6.74
C ARG A 314 30.19 -4.59 7.92
N LEU A 315 29.48 -4.36 9.03
CA LEU A 315 30.06 -3.79 10.25
C LEU A 315 31.08 -4.74 10.89
N GLU A 316 30.80 -6.04 10.93
CA GLU A 316 31.72 -7.06 11.44
C GLU A 316 33.00 -7.14 10.60
N LEU A 317 32.88 -7.11 9.26
CA LEU A 317 34.03 -7.08 8.36
C LEU A 317 34.85 -5.78 8.53
N ALA A 318 34.19 -4.63 8.62
CA ALA A 318 34.87 -3.35 8.84
C ALA A 318 35.59 -3.33 10.20
N ALA A 319 34.98 -3.86 11.26
CA ALA A 319 35.59 -3.98 12.58
C ALA A 319 36.80 -4.93 12.55
N ALA A 320 36.69 -6.09 11.88
CA ALA A 320 37.79 -7.03 11.72
C ALA A 320 38.98 -6.42 10.94
N HIS A 321 38.70 -5.67 9.88
CA HIS A 321 39.72 -4.93 9.14
C HIS A 321 40.38 -3.83 9.99
N ALA A 322 39.61 -3.09 10.78
CA ALA A 322 40.13 -2.07 11.68
C ALA A 322 41.03 -2.68 12.78
N LEU A 323 40.63 -3.80 13.37
CA LEU A 323 41.43 -4.57 14.34
C LEU A 323 42.72 -5.09 13.72
N ASN A 324 42.68 -5.64 12.51
CA ASN A 324 43.87 -6.12 11.80
C ASN A 324 44.84 -4.98 11.45
N ASN A 325 44.32 -3.81 11.05
CA ASN A 325 45.16 -2.64 10.78
C ASN A 325 45.80 -2.10 12.07
N SER A 326 45.03 -1.97 13.16
CA SER A 326 45.56 -1.53 14.46
C SER A 326 46.63 -2.48 15.00
N ASN A 327 46.40 -3.79 14.94
CA ASN A 327 47.40 -4.80 15.34
C ASN A 327 48.65 -4.72 14.46
N SER A 328 48.49 -4.50 13.15
CA SER A 328 49.62 -4.34 12.23
C SER A 328 50.44 -3.08 12.54
N GLU A 329 49.78 -1.97 12.86
CA GLU A 329 50.44 -0.73 13.28
C GLU A 329 51.18 -0.87 14.61
N GLU A 330 50.59 -1.57 15.59
CA GLU A 330 51.26 -1.86 16.86
C GLU A 330 52.50 -2.74 16.70
N VAL A 331 52.43 -3.78 15.86
CA VAL A 331 53.57 -4.64 15.55
C VAL A 331 54.69 -3.84 14.89
N VAL A 332 54.37 -2.94 13.95
CA VAL A 332 55.35 -2.04 13.32
C VAL A 332 55.99 -1.08 14.33
N LYS A 333 55.21 -0.48 15.24
CA LYS A 333 55.74 0.38 16.31
C LYS A 333 56.68 -0.38 17.25
N ARG A 334 56.31 -1.60 17.65
CA ARG A 334 57.13 -2.46 18.53
C ARG A 334 58.44 -2.88 17.86
N ASN A 335 58.41 -3.22 16.57
CA ASN A 335 59.61 -3.55 15.80
C ASN A 335 60.56 -2.35 15.66
N LYS A 336 60.04 -1.14 15.40
CA LYS A 336 60.84 0.10 15.39
C LYS A 336 61.47 0.39 16.75
N LEU A 337 60.75 0.17 17.85
CA LEU A 337 61.28 0.35 19.21
C LEU A 337 62.40 -0.64 19.54
N ASN A 338 62.23 -1.91 19.15
CA ASN A 338 63.25 -2.95 19.32
C ASN A 338 64.51 -2.67 18.49
N GLN A 339 64.37 -2.19 17.25
CA GLN A 339 65.52 -1.75 16.43
C GLN A 339 66.26 -0.58 17.07
N LYS A 340 65.54 0.42 17.61
CA LYS A 340 66.16 1.53 18.34
C LYS A 340 66.91 1.04 19.59
N ARG A 341 66.33 0.12 20.36
CA ARG A 341 67.00 -0.50 21.52
C ARG A 341 68.29 -1.22 21.12
N GLN A 342 68.28 -2.03 20.06
CA GLN A 342 69.48 -2.71 19.57
C GLN A 342 70.57 -1.74 19.09
N GLN A 343 70.20 -0.63 18.44
CA GLN A 343 71.16 0.41 18.05
C GLN A 343 71.78 1.12 19.26
N VAL A 344 70.99 1.41 20.29
CA VAL A 344 71.50 1.98 21.54
C VAL A 344 72.46 0.99 22.19
N THR A 345 72.08 -0.28 22.38
CA THR A 345 72.96 -1.31 22.95
C THR A 345 74.28 -1.45 22.19
N ARG A 346 74.25 -1.43 20.85
CA ARG A 346 75.47 -1.47 20.02
C ARG A 346 76.34 -0.22 20.20
N ARG A 347 75.74 0.96 20.33
CA ARG A 347 76.48 2.21 20.61
C ARG A 347 77.11 2.16 22.00
N THR A 348 76.38 1.72 23.02
CA THR A 348 76.91 1.60 24.39
C THR A 348 78.05 0.58 24.44
N ALA A 349 77.91 -0.58 23.82
CA ALA A 349 78.97 -1.58 23.75
C ALA A 349 80.23 -1.06 23.04
N ARG A 350 80.06 -0.24 22.00
CA ARG A 350 81.19 0.41 21.29
C ARG A 350 81.89 1.46 22.15
N ILE A 351 81.14 2.24 22.94
CA ILE A 351 81.69 3.21 23.89
C ILE A 351 82.44 2.51 25.01
N VAL A 352 81.89 1.43 25.58
CA VAL A 352 82.56 0.62 26.61
C VAL A 352 83.87 0.04 26.06
N ALA A 353 83.83 -0.58 24.87
CA ALA A 353 85.03 -1.11 24.23
C ALA A 353 86.09 -0.02 23.93
N SER A 354 85.68 1.20 23.56
CA SER A 354 86.62 2.32 23.40
C SER A 354 87.22 2.79 24.71
N ARG A 355 86.45 2.73 25.81
CA ARG A 355 86.90 3.11 27.14
C ARG A 355 87.90 2.10 27.71
N ASP A 356 87.65 0.81 27.50
CA ASP A 356 88.57 -0.28 27.86
C ASP A 356 89.90 -0.14 27.08
N VAL A 357 89.86 0.29 25.82
CA VAL A 357 91.07 0.56 25.02
C VAL A 357 91.83 1.79 25.52
N GLU A 358 91.14 2.88 25.92
CA GLU A 358 91.78 4.04 26.52
C GLU A 358 92.43 3.71 27.88
N GLU A 359 91.81 2.85 28.69
CA GLU A 359 92.33 2.42 29.99
C GLU A 359 93.60 1.56 29.82
N VAL A 360 93.59 0.61 28.86
CA VAL A 360 94.78 -0.19 28.50
C VAL A 360 95.91 0.68 27.93
N LEU A 361 95.60 1.70 27.14
CA LEU A 361 96.60 2.63 26.60
C LEU A 361 97.16 3.56 27.69
N ALA A 362 96.35 3.95 28.67
CA ALA A 362 96.78 4.75 29.82
C ALA A 362 97.75 3.97 30.72
N ASP A 363 97.45 2.69 30.98
CA ASP A 363 98.34 1.79 31.73
C ASP A 363 99.68 1.57 31.01
N GLN A 364 99.65 1.37 29.69
CA GLN A 364 100.88 1.28 28.88
C GLN A 364 101.68 2.59 28.88
N TRP A 365 101.00 3.75 28.85
CA TRP A 365 101.67 5.05 28.96
C TRP A 365 102.30 5.26 30.34
N ALA A 366 101.65 4.82 31.42
CA ALA A 366 102.20 4.90 32.77
C ALA A 366 103.47 4.04 32.94
N GLU A 367 103.49 2.84 32.34
CA GLU A 367 104.69 1.99 32.29
C GLU A 367 105.85 2.65 31.52
N ILE A 368 105.54 3.23 30.35
CA ILE A 368 106.55 3.93 29.53
C ILE A 368 107.08 5.15 30.28
N ASN A 369 106.23 5.94 30.94
CA ASN A 369 106.66 7.10 31.71
C ASN A 369 107.50 6.72 32.93
N SER A 370 107.17 5.61 33.59
CA SER A 370 107.96 5.03 34.69
C SER A 370 109.36 4.62 34.20
N MET A 371 109.47 3.99 33.02
CA MET A 371 110.76 3.64 32.41
C MET A 371 111.58 4.88 32.01
N ILE A 372 110.93 5.95 31.55
CA ILE A 372 111.60 7.22 31.20
C ILE A 372 112.13 7.91 32.45
N LEU A 373 111.33 7.98 33.54
CA LEU A 373 111.75 8.53 34.84
C LEU A 373 112.86 7.70 35.51
N ALA A 374 112.87 6.38 35.33
CA ALA A 374 113.94 5.51 35.81
C ALA A 374 115.28 5.73 35.04
N ARG A 375 115.22 6.27 33.81
CA ARG A 375 116.41 6.59 33.00
C ARG A 375 117.00 7.97 33.31
N THR A 376 116.20 8.93 33.76
CA THR A 376 116.69 10.25 34.21
C THR A 376 117.36 10.23 35.58
N ASN A 377 117.18 9.19 36.40
CA ASN A 377 117.92 9.00 37.65
C ASN A 377 119.23 8.18 37.49
N ARG A 378 119.70 7.95 36.26
CA ARG A 378 120.97 7.25 35.98
C ARG A 378 121.82 7.94 34.91
N VAL A 379 121.95 9.26 34.98
CA VAL A 379 123.14 9.95 34.45
C VAL A 379 123.35 11.20 35.32
N GLY A 380 124.50 11.27 36.01
CA GLY A 380 125.22 12.50 36.34
C GLY A 380 124.56 13.50 37.26
#